data_AF-A0A371CZY9-F1
#
_entry.id   AF-A0A371CZY9-F1
#
_cell.length_a   1.000
_cell.length_b   1.000
_cell.length_c   1.000
_cell.angle_alpha   90.00
_cell.angle_beta   90.00
_cell.angle_gamma   90.00
#
_symmetry.space_group_name_H-M   'P 1'
#
loop_
_entity.id
_entity.type
_entity.pdbx_description
1 polymer ?
#
loop_
_entity_poly.entity_id
_entity_poly.type
_entity_poly.pdbx_seq_one_letter_code
_entity_poly.pdbx_strand_id
1 'polypeptide(L)'
;MNAKPGELVLLPGSTDASLSAIAPAHHLGSLISFGCNDPLCTHEIHVHTGAEIIITTAKTCPNVDCRRHGQPLGERKDYEGHLFTRRRGILPIRISTKYCRGCNTTFRPNYSVEKAQAPDASRKYFKGLPSVLEVTEHTYVETDLVVLFRAQMAFAHASAEVVARVYNLGLSSDITDDPSAHRLTGDIVWHSFQIYALLQFSIRHSEILEVPHNCHQDRRFEAAMERRNSRMAGTGQALWAHACNECEHIICPPDNDPNGRLRACVMDGVTVGHARCNISQCKERLASPRDRFCPMHSHLGSQCAIEGCEQSSTQGFRTCADASHREYELERRQQGQAIFRNPRIHHSEQNKAANKKAPKIKSALTRRWTHNEQLMVTCCGIILSRATFHESEGSRNALQFVLETFPDHFPRARPSFLFYDNNCHLLQHIRASGVKGLEHVGMPVDVFHASTKHSDSDTFCAENCNPALFPELYNDLLQWIFNSSAAEQVNVWFGKFLAVVREMTEVHYHFFLDEMISIYNSYREEVLAKRGLSPRLIPVEELKLPL
;
A
#
# COMPACT_ATOMS: atom_id res chain seq x y z
N MET A 1 12.76 20.69 -43.75
CA MET A 1 12.85 19.84 -44.96
C MET A 1 12.88 18.40 -44.48
N ASN A 2 11.70 17.80 -44.22
CA ASN A 2 11.00 16.82 -45.09
C ASN A 2 11.95 15.66 -45.49
N ALA A 3 11.74 14.39 -45.12
CA ALA A 3 10.51 13.64 -44.89
C ALA A 3 10.71 12.39 -43.99
N LYS A 4 9.61 11.88 -43.42
CA LYS A 4 9.41 10.47 -42.98
C LYS A 4 8.55 9.74 -44.07
N PRO A 5 8.07 8.51 -43.86
CA PRO A 5 8.72 7.20 -44.01
C PRO A 5 7.89 6.24 -44.92
N GLY A 6 8.33 4.98 -45.08
CA GLY A 6 7.43 3.84 -45.26
C GLY A 6 7.56 3.06 -46.58
N GLU A 7 7.93 1.78 -46.45
CA GLU A 7 7.27 0.61 -47.06
C GLU A 7 8.16 -0.62 -46.81
N LEU A 8 7.62 -1.66 -46.17
CA LEU A 8 8.23 -2.99 -46.20
C LEU A 8 7.14 -4.00 -46.56
N VAL A 9 7.37 -4.57 -47.73
CA VAL A 9 6.47 -5.40 -48.54
C VAL A 9 6.40 -6.82 -47.95
N LEU A 10 5.19 -7.36 -47.85
CA LEU A 10 4.90 -8.78 -47.64
C LEU A 10 4.85 -9.49 -48.99
N LEU A 11 5.57 -10.61 -49.18
CA LEU A 11 5.31 -11.62 -50.22
C LEU A 11 5.86 -13.02 -49.79
N PRO A 12 5.39 -14.13 -50.41
CA PRO A 12 4.90 -15.32 -49.72
C PRO A 12 5.82 -16.56 -49.82
N GLY A 13 5.42 -17.65 -49.15
CA GLY A 13 6.22 -18.87 -48.97
C GLY A 13 6.13 -19.94 -50.07
N SER A 14 6.98 -20.96 -49.91
CA SER A 14 6.89 -22.30 -50.51
C SER A 14 7.73 -23.26 -49.64
N THR A 15 7.11 -24.14 -48.87
CA THR A 15 7.02 -25.60 -49.11
C THR A 15 8.37 -26.29 -49.35
N ASP A 16 8.84 -27.05 -48.36
CA ASP A 16 9.14 -28.46 -48.61
C ASP A 16 9.12 -29.29 -47.33
N ALA A 17 8.51 -30.46 -47.45
CA ALA A 17 8.30 -31.44 -46.41
C ALA A 17 9.29 -32.60 -46.59
N SER A 18 9.91 -33.07 -45.52
CA SER A 18 10.21 -34.49 -45.38
C SER A 18 10.29 -34.92 -43.91
N LEU A 19 9.39 -35.85 -43.62
CA LEU A 19 9.13 -36.61 -42.41
C LEU A 19 10.36 -37.32 -41.83
N SER A 20 10.47 -37.34 -40.51
CA SER A 20 10.71 -38.60 -39.79
C SER A 20 9.95 -38.59 -38.47
N ALA A 21 9.23 -39.70 -38.24
CA ALA A 21 8.22 -39.87 -37.21
C ALA A 21 8.83 -40.33 -35.88
N ILE A 22 8.41 -39.73 -34.76
CA ILE A 22 8.44 -40.34 -33.43
C ILE A 22 7.10 -40.04 -32.72
N ALA A 23 6.52 -41.09 -32.16
CA ALA A 23 5.16 -41.23 -31.62
C ALA A 23 4.87 -40.40 -30.34
N PRO A 24 3.60 -40.26 -29.91
CA PRO A 24 3.16 -39.22 -28.99
C PRO A 24 3.49 -39.55 -27.53
N ALA A 25 4.00 -38.55 -26.80
CA ALA A 25 4.25 -38.65 -25.37
C ALA A 25 2.93 -38.66 -24.59
N HIS A 26 2.75 -39.72 -23.80
CA HIS A 26 1.66 -39.88 -22.85
C HIS A 26 1.57 -38.72 -21.86
N HIS A 27 0.35 -38.20 -21.69
CA HIS A 27 -0.06 -37.38 -20.56
C HIS A 27 0.12 -38.17 -19.25
N LEU A 28 1.11 -37.80 -18.45
CA LEU A 28 1.24 -38.18 -17.05
C LEU A 28 1.31 -36.89 -16.23
N GLY A 29 0.38 -36.77 -15.29
CA GLY A 29 0.23 -35.61 -14.42
C GLY A 29 1.53 -35.32 -13.66
N SER A 30 1.98 -34.08 -13.76
CA SER A 30 3.09 -33.55 -12.97
C SER A 30 2.52 -32.80 -11.78
N LEU A 31 2.61 -33.44 -10.61
CA LEU A 31 2.50 -32.81 -9.30
C LEU A 31 3.73 -31.92 -9.10
N ILE A 32 3.56 -30.60 -9.13
CA ILE A 32 4.60 -29.67 -8.66
C ILE A 32 4.37 -29.47 -7.16
N SER A 33 5.12 -30.23 -6.37
CA SER A 33 5.21 -30.10 -4.92
C SER A 33 6.24 -29.02 -4.57
N PHE A 34 5.80 -27.87 -4.04
CA PHE A 34 6.66 -27.01 -3.24
C PHE A 34 6.57 -27.47 -1.78
N GLY A 35 7.71 -27.89 -1.23
CA GLY A 35 7.81 -28.55 0.06
C GLY A 35 7.39 -27.66 1.23
N CYS A 36 6.30 -28.05 1.89
CA CYS A 36 5.98 -27.71 3.27
C CYS A 36 5.71 -29.06 3.97
N ASN A 37 6.55 -29.49 4.92
CA ASN A 37 6.44 -30.77 5.64
C ASN A 37 5.31 -30.79 6.69
N ASP A 38 4.37 -29.86 6.62
CA ASP A 38 3.20 -29.81 7.51
C ASP A 38 1.98 -30.40 6.77
N PRO A 39 1.33 -31.48 7.27
CA PRO A 39 0.16 -32.07 6.61
C PRO A 39 -1.05 -31.13 6.52
N LEU A 40 -0.98 -29.93 7.10
CA LEU A 40 -1.99 -28.86 6.98
C LEU A 40 -1.74 -27.88 5.82
N CYS A 41 -0.59 -27.94 5.15
CA CYS A 41 -0.14 -26.98 4.13
C CYS A 41 -0.69 -27.23 2.70
N THR A 42 -1.37 -28.35 2.43
CA THR A 42 -1.76 -28.75 1.07
C THR A 42 -3.29 -28.82 0.88
N HIS A 43 -3.84 -27.93 0.04
CA HIS A 43 -5.25 -27.97 -0.37
C HIS A 43 -5.43 -28.98 -1.50
N GLU A 44 -6.19 -30.05 -1.26
CA GLU A 44 -6.62 -30.99 -2.32
C GLU A 44 -7.91 -30.47 -2.98
N ILE A 45 -7.85 -30.12 -4.27
CA ILE A 45 -9.03 -29.88 -5.11
C ILE A 45 -9.35 -31.19 -5.83
N HIS A 46 -10.50 -31.78 -5.52
CA HIS A 46 -10.97 -32.99 -6.19
C HIS A 46 -11.93 -32.62 -7.31
N VAL A 47 -11.60 -33.02 -8.54
CA VAL A 47 -12.44 -32.80 -9.73
C VAL A 47 -13.30 -34.04 -9.95
N HIS A 48 -14.59 -33.94 -9.65
CA HIS A 48 -15.60 -34.85 -10.16
C HIS A 48 -16.41 -34.11 -11.22
N THR A 49 -16.79 -34.79 -12.30
CA THR A 49 -17.66 -34.26 -13.36
C THR A 49 -18.99 -33.79 -12.75
N GLY A 50 -19.07 -32.49 -12.45
CA GLY A 50 -20.17 -31.83 -11.75
C GLY A 50 -19.73 -31.24 -10.40
N ALA A 51 -19.48 -29.93 -10.36
CA ALA A 51 -19.05 -29.08 -9.23
C ALA A 51 -17.68 -29.43 -8.59
N GLU A 52 -16.79 -28.44 -8.43
CA GLU A 52 -15.51 -28.65 -7.73
C GLU A 52 -15.76 -28.77 -6.21
N ILE A 53 -15.08 -29.72 -5.55
CA ILE A 53 -15.22 -29.91 -4.12
C ILE A 53 -13.99 -29.32 -3.41
N ILE A 54 -14.22 -28.32 -2.56
CA ILE A 54 -13.21 -27.73 -1.68
C ILE A 54 -13.34 -28.38 -0.30
N ILE A 55 -12.33 -29.13 0.13
CA ILE A 55 -12.36 -29.91 1.36
C ILE A 55 -11.33 -29.34 2.36
N THR A 56 -11.70 -29.29 3.63
CA THR A 56 -10.72 -29.05 4.70
C THR A 56 -9.62 -30.11 4.73
N THR A 57 -8.38 -29.65 4.83
CA THR A 57 -7.16 -30.49 4.78
C THR A 57 -7.02 -31.38 6.02
N ALA A 58 -7.56 -30.93 7.16
CA ALA A 58 -7.56 -31.70 8.39
C ALA A 58 -8.36 -33.01 8.22
N LYS A 59 -7.69 -34.16 8.30
CA LYS A 59 -8.32 -35.51 8.29
C LYS A 59 -8.55 -36.02 9.73
N THR A 60 -7.63 -35.72 10.63
CA THR A 60 -7.66 -36.06 12.05
C THR A 60 -7.61 -34.80 12.91
N CYS A 61 -7.88 -34.90 14.21
CA CYS A 61 -7.79 -33.76 15.12
C CYS A 61 -6.32 -33.40 15.40
N PRO A 62 -5.85 -32.19 15.02
CA PRO A 62 -4.46 -31.78 15.23
C PRO A 62 -4.20 -31.24 16.64
N ASN A 63 -5.25 -30.92 17.41
CA ASN A 63 -5.10 -30.35 18.75
C ASN A 63 -4.52 -31.41 19.71
N VAL A 64 -3.31 -31.17 20.21
CA VAL A 64 -2.58 -32.08 21.12
C VAL A 64 -3.26 -32.22 22.49
N ASP A 65 -3.95 -31.18 22.94
CA ASP A 65 -4.66 -31.16 24.22
C ASP A 65 -6.06 -31.79 24.12
N CYS A 66 -6.46 -32.21 22.92
CA CYS A 66 -7.75 -32.83 22.71
C CYS A 66 -7.70 -34.32 23.05
N ARG A 67 -8.68 -34.81 23.82
CA ARG A 67 -8.90 -36.25 24.05
C ARG A 67 -9.10 -37.10 22.78
N ARG A 68 -9.34 -36.46 21.63
CA ARG A 68 -9.48 -37.08 20.31
C ARG A 68 -8.29 -36.75 19.39
N HIS A 69 -7.16 -36.30 19.93
CA HIS A 69 -5.94 -36.06 19.18
C HIS A 69 -5.60 -37.26 18.30
N GLY A 70 -5.25 -37.03 17.03
CA GLY A 70 -4.94 -38.08 16.06
C GLY A 70 -6.13 -38.92 15.59
N GLN A 71 -7.33 -38.79 16.17
CA GLN A 71 -8.52 -39.49 15.71
C GLN A 71 -9.18 -38.80 14.51
N PRO A 72 -9.89 -39.55 13.64
CA PRO A 72 -10.67 -38.97 12.55
C PRO A 72 -11.69 -37.94 13.02
N LEU A 73 -11.77 -36.82 12.29
CA LEU A 73 -12.77 -35.80 12.55
C LEU A 73 -14.18 -36.31 12.22
N GLY A 74 -15.19 -35.79 12.95
CA GLY A 74 -16.59 -36.21 12.83
C GLY A 74 -17.30 -35.68 11.59
N GLU A 75 -18.63 -35.79 11.61
CA GLU A 75 -19.53 -35.55 10.47
C GLU A 75 -19.18 -34.35 9.59
N ARG A 76 -19.16 -34.65 8.29
CA ARG A 76 -18.93 -33.73 7.18
C ARG A 76 -20.19 -32.90 6.94
N LYS A 77 -20.09 -31.57 7.05
CA LYS A 77 -21.14 -30.66 6.56
C LYS A 77 -20.71 -30.07 5.24
N ASP A 78 -21.57 -30.22 4.23
CA ASP A 78 -21.37 -29.68 2.90
C ASP A 78 -22.25 -28.45 2.69
N TYR A 79 -21.67 -27.43 2.05
CA TYR A 79 -22.32 -26.19 1.67
C TYR A 79 -22.12 -25.96 0.18
N GLU A 80 -23.09 -25.35 -0.47
CA GLU A 80 -22.92 -24.84 -1.83
C GLU A 80 -22.27 -23.46 -1.78
N GLY A 81 -21.45 -23.15 -2.78
CA GLY A 81 -20.75 -21.88 -2.87
C GLY A 81 -20.22 -21.59 -4.26
N HIS A 82 -19.44 -20.52 -4.36
CA HIS A 82 -18.88 -20.04 -5.63
C HIS A 82 -17.37 -19.86 -5.52
N LEU A 83 -16.65 -20.24 -6.57
CA LEU A 83 -15.22 -20.01 -6.74
C LEU A 83 -14.97 -19.09 -7.93
N PHE A 84 -14.36 -17.94 -7.68
CA PHE A 84 -13.85 -17.04 -8.70
C PHE A 84 -12.45 -17.50 -9.13
N THR A 85 -12.33 -17.89 -10.39
CA THR A 85 -11.07 -18.38 -10.96
C THR A 85 -10.49 -17.41 -11.98
N ARG A 86 -9.18 -17.44 -12.17
CA ARG A 86 -8.51 -16.57 -13.15
C ARG A 86 -8.80 -16.97 -14.60
N ARG A 87 -9.03 -18.26 -14.87
CA ARG A 87 -9.09 -18.80 -16.25
C ARG A 87 -10.46 -19.31 -16.67
N ARG A 88 -11.27 -19.79 -15.73
CA ARG A 88 -12.52 -20.51 -16.02
C ARG A 88 -13.77 -19.70 -15.65
N GLY A 89 -13.57 -18.44 -15.27
CA GLY A 89 -14.64 -17.61 -14.73
C GLY A 89 -15.10 -18.12 -13.37
N ILE A 90 -16.41 -18.14 -13.17
CA ILE A 90 -17.05 -18.45 -11.89
C ILE A 90 -17.51 -19.91 -11.92
N LEU A 91 -17.10 -20.68 -10.90
CA LEU A 91 -17.46 -22.09 -10.79
C LEU A 91 -18.36 -22.33 -9.58
N PRO A 92 -19.45 -23.11 -9.72
CA PRO A 92 -20.16 -23.63 -8.57
C PRO A 92 -19.29 -24.68 -7.87
N ILE A 93 -19.24 -24.60 -6.54
CA ILE A 93 -18.41 -25.47 -5.71
C ILE A 93 -19.20 -26.07 -4.54
N ARG A 94 -18.70 -27.18 -4.02
CA ARG A 94 -19.14 -27.77 -2.74
C ARG A 94 -18.05 -27.59 -1.70
N ILE A 95 -18.38 -26.92 -0.60
CA ILE A 95 -17.46 -26.64 0.49
C ILE A 95 -17.71 -27.65 1.60
N SER A 96 -16.66 -28.35 2.00
CA SER A 96 -16.75 -29.42 2.96
C SER A 96 -16.00 -29.11 4.25
N THR A 97 -16.74 -29.04 5.35
CA THR A 97 -16.23 -28.73 6.68
C THR A 97 -16.28 -29.97 7.58
N LYS A 98 -15.36 -30.05 8.54
CA LYS A 98 -15.30 -31.15 9.51
C LYS A 98 -15.35 -30.61 10.93
N TYR A 99 -15.84 -31.43 11.85
CA TYR A 99 -16.02 -31.03 13.25
C TYR A 99 -15.38 -32.02 14.23
N CYS A 100 -14.66 -31.50 15.22
CA CYS A 100 -14.18 -32.30 16.34
C CYS A 100 -15.12 -32.18 17.55
N ARG A 101 -15.81 -33.27 17.90
CA ARG A 101 -16.64 -33.36 19.14
C ARG A 101 -15.80 -33.40 20.44
N GLY A 102 -14.47 -33.49 20.33
CA GLY A 102 -13.56 -33.52 21.47
C GLY A 102 -13.27 -32.12 22.00
N CYS A 103 -12.67 -31.28 21.16
CA CYS A 103 -12.31 -29.89 21.48
C CYS A 103 -13.31 -28.84 20.96
N ASN A 104 -14.42 -29.27 20.36
CA ASN A 104 -15.45 -28.40 19.78
C ASN A 104 -14.92 -27.43 18.72
N THR A 105 -14.00 -27.91 17.88
CA THR A 105 -13.39 -27.14 16.79
C THR A 105 -14.01 -27.51 15.45
N THR A 106 -14.46 -26.51 14.72
CA THR A 106 -14.87 -26.62 13.32
C THR A 106 -13.66 -26.32 12.42
N PHE A 107 -13.32 -27.24 11.54
CA PHE A 107 -12.27 -27.10 10.54
C PHE A 107 -12.91 -26.76 9.19
N ARG A 108 -12.64 -25.54 8.71
CA ARG A 108 -12.98 -25.07 7.37
C ARG A 108 -11.76 -25.22 6.46
N PRO A 109 -11.84 -24.93 5.15
CA PRO A 109 -10.70 -25.07 4.24
C PRO A 109 -9.50 -24.15 4.55
N ASN A 110 -9.73 -22.92 5.02
CA ASN A 110 -8.65 -21.95 5.26
C ASN A 110 -8.33 -21.66 6.73
N TYR A 111 -9.27 -21.96 7.63
CA TYR A 111 -9.12 -21.68 9.06
C TYR A 111 -9.90 -22.69 9.89
N SER A 112 -9.61 -22.68 11.19
CA SER A 112 -10.36 -23.39 12.22
C SER A 112 -11.01 -22.41 13.20
N VAL A 113 -12.11 -22.83 13.81
CA VAL A 113 -12.84 -22.06 14.83
C VAL A 113 -13.14 -22.98 15.99
N GLU A 114 -12.52 -22.70 17.14
CA GLU A 114 -12.83 -23.40 18.39
C GLU A 114 -14.03 -22.74 19.07
N LYS A 115 -14.98 -23.57 19.57
CA LYS A 115 -16.18 -23.12 20.28
C LYS A 115 -16.90 -21.98 19.56
N ALA A 116 -17.24 -22.18 18.28
CA ALA A 116 -17.74 -21.12 17.38
C ALA A 116 -18.94 -20.28 17.92
N GLN A 117 -19.74 -20.83 18.82
CA GLN A 117 -20.88 -20.13 19.45
C GLN A 117 -20.47 -19.16 20.58
N ALA A 118 -19.23 -19.23 21.05
CA ALA A 118 -18.73 -18.34 22.09
C ALA A 118 -18.55 -16.91 21.53
N PRO A 119 -18.91 -15.85 22.29
CA PRO A 119 -18.83 -14.48 21.79
C PRO A 119 -17.39 -14.06 21.45
N ASP A 120 -16.40 -14.63 22.13
CA ASP A 120 -14.96 -14.41 21.95
C ASP A 120 -14.30 -15.41 20.99
N ALA A 121 -15.08 -16.25 20.28
CA ALA A 121 -14.55 -17.21 19.33
C ALA A 121 -13.72 -16.51 18.24
N SER A 122 -12.61 -17.13 17.85
CA SER A 122 -11.69 -16.62 16.84
C SER A 122 -11.53 -17.58 15.67
N ARG A 123 -11.27 -17.02 14.48
CA ARG A 123 -10.82 -17.76 13.30
C ARG A 123 -9.31 -17.80 13.34
N LYS A 124 -8.75 -19.00 13.41
CA LYS A 124 -7.31 -19.26 13.32
C LYS A 124 -6.99 -19.81 11.95
N TYR A 125 -6.38 -19.00 11.10
CA TYR A 125 -5.99 -19.40 9.75
C TYR A 125 -4.87 -20.44 9.80
N PHE A 126 -4.87 -21.37 8.84
CA PHE A 126 -3.77 -22.33 8.74
C PHE A 126 -2.48 -21.67 8.25
N LYS A 127 -1.34 -22.31 8.52
CA LYS A 127 -0.03 -21.83 8.06
C LYS A 127 0.06 -21.92 6.53
N GLY A 128 0.79 -20.97 5.95
CA GLY A 128 0.98 -20.87 4.50
C GLY A 128 -0.16 -20.12 3.80
N LEU A 129 -0.02 -20.00 2.49
CA LEU A 129 -1.01 -19.34 1.63
C LEU A 129 -1.80 -20.42 0.89
N PRO A 130 -3.13 -20.51 1.09
CA PRO A 130 -3.94 -21.52 0.41
C PRO A 130 -4.03 -21.21 -1.10
N SER A 131 -4.34 -22.22 -1.93
CA SER A 131 -4.57 -22.03 -3.37
C SER A 131 -5.85 -21.24 -3.66
N VAL A 132 -6.82 -21.32 -2.75
CA VAL A 132 -8.12 -20.63 -2.80
C VAL A 132 -8.42 -20.03 -1.42
N LEU A 133 -8.90 -18.80 -1.40
CA LEU A 133 -9.22 -18.06 -0.18
C LEU A 133 -10.72 -17.98 0.01
N GLU A 134 -11.24 -18.38 1.19
CA GLU A 134 -12.60 -18.05 1.63
C GLU A 134 -12.62 -16.56 1.99
N VAL A 135 -13.26 -15.76 1.14
CA VAL A 135 -13.23 -14.29 1.21
C VAL A 135 -14.45 -13.77 1.98
N THR A 136 -15.62 -14.30 1.63
CA THR A 136 -16.88 -14.15 2.37
C THR A 136 -17.47 -15.54 2.58
N GLU A 137 -18.52 -15.65 3.39
CA GLU A 137 -19.15 -16.95 3.64
C GLU A 137 -19.55 -17.62 2.32
N HIS A 138 -19.11 -18.86 2.14
CA HIS A 138 -19.33 -19.68 0.94
C HIS A 138 -18.82 -19.11 -0.39
N THR A 139 -17.93 -18.11 -0.35
CA THR A 139 -17.35 -17.49 -1.55
C THR A 139 -15.84 -17.58 -1.51
N TYR A 140 -15.28 -18.17 -2.55
CA TYR A 140 -13.86 -18.43 -2.67
C TYR A 140 -13.26 -17.71 -3.87
N VAL A 141 -11.99 -17.31 -3.75
CA VAL A 141 -11.24 -16.67 -4.83
C VAL A 141 -9.88 -17.36 -4.95
N GLU A 142 -9.48 -17.72 -6.18
CA GLU A 142 -8.14 -18.25 -6.44
C GLU A 142 -7.07 -17.23 -6.04
N THR A 143 -6.04 -17.68 -5.34
CA THR A 143 -4.91 -16.85 -4.89
C THR A 143 -4.19 -16.19 -6.08
N ASP A 144 -4.07 -16.89 -7.22
CA ASP A 144 -3.52 -16.34 -8.46
C ASP A 144 -4.38 -15.23 -9.08
N LEU A 145 -5.70 -15.29 -8.87
CA LEU A 145 -6.61 -14.22 -9.28
C LEU A 145 -6.44 -12.99 -8.38
N VAL A 146 -6.22 -13.19 -7.08
CA VAL A 146 -5.91 -12.08 -6.15
C VAL A 146 -4.59 -11.38 -6.51
N VAL A 147 -3.58 -12.12 -6.96
CA VAL A 147 -2.33 -11.52 -7.49
C VAL A 147 -2.62 -10.60 -8.68
N LEU A 148 -3.52 -11.00 -9.58
CA LEU A 148 -3.95 -10.16 -10.71
C LEU A 148 -4.73 -8.92 -10.24
N PHE A 149 -5.58 -9.04 -9.22
CA PHE A 149 -6.27 -7.88 -8.62
C PHE A 149 -5.25 -6.87 -8.08
N ARG A 150 -4.30 -7.35 -7.28
CA ARG A 150 -3.22 -6.54 -6.69
C ARG A 150 -2.41 -5.79 -7.76
N ALA A 151 -2.05 -6.46 -8.86
CA ALA A 151 -1.31 -5.84 -9.96
C ALA A 151 -2.12 -4.74 -10.66
N GLN A 152 -3.41 -4.96 -10.92
CA GLN A 152 -4.29 -3.93 -11.50
C GLN A 152 -4.43 -2.72 -10.56
N MET A 153 -4.56 -2.95 -9.26
CA MET A 153 -4.62 -1.87 -8.28
C MET A 153 -3.31 -1.08 -8.24
N ALA A 154 -2.15 -1.76 -8.23
CA ALA A 154 -0.85 -1.11 -8.11
C ALA A 154 -0.39 -0.35 -9.37
N PHE A 155 -0.66 -0.89 -10.58
CA PHE A 155 -0.10 -0.34 -11.82
C PHE A 155 -1.11 0.31 -12.76
N ALA A 156 -2.39 -0.03 -12.63
CA ALA A 156 -3.47 0.66 -13.34
C ALA A 156 -4.28 1.60 -12.42
N HIS A 157 -3.91 1.69 -11.13
CA HIS A 157 -4.60 2.50 -10.12
C HIS A 157 -6.10 2.20 -10.07
N ALA A 158 -6.46 0.95 -10.39
CA ALA A 158 -7.85 0.51 -10.47
C ALA A 158 -8.46 0.40 -9.07
N SER A 159 -9.68 0.92 -8.89
CA SER A 159 -10.47 0.65 -7.69
C SER A 159 -10.96 -0.80 -7.69
N ALA A 160 -11.39 -1.31 -6.54
CA ALA A 160 -11.94 -2.66 -6.45
C ALA A 160 -13.17 -2.85 -7.35
N GLU A 161 -13.99 -1.83 -7.53
CA GLU A 161 -15.15 -1.84 -8.45
C GLU A 161 -14.70 -1.94 -9.91
N VAL A 162 -13.62 -1.25 -10.28
CA VAL A 162 -13.04 -1.35 -11.63
C VAL A 162 -12.48 -2.75 -11.86
N VAL A 163 -11.72 -3.29 -10.91
CA VAL A 163 -11.17 -4.65 -10.97
C VAL A 163 -12.30 -5.69 -11.11
N ALA A 164 -13.34 -5.57 -10.29
CA ALA A 164 -14.50 -6.44 -10.35
C ALA A 164 -15.22 -6.35 -11.71
N ARG A 165 -15.36 -5.14 -12.25
CA ARG A 165 -15.96 -4.92 -13.58
C ARG A 165 -15.13 -5.54 -14.70
N VAL A 166 -13.81 -5.36 -14.69
CA VAL A 166 -12.90 -5.95 -15.68
C VAL A 166 -13.01 -7.47 -15.67
N TYR A 167 -13.02 -8.08 -14.49
CA TYR A 167 -13.21 -9.52 -14.34
C TYR A 167 -14.55 -9.98 -14.92
N ASN A 168 -15.66 -9.34 -14.50
CA ASN A 168 -16.99 -9.76 -14.93
C ASN A 168 -17.22 -9.56 -16.44
N LEU A 169 -16.56 -8.60 -17.09
CA LEU A 169 -16.66 -8.39 -18.54
C LEU A 169 -15.72 -9.29 -19.34
N GLY A 170 -14.53 -9.59 -18.81
CA GLY A 170 -13.47 -10.27 -19.55
C GLY A 170 -13.32 -11.76 -19.28
N LEU A 171 -13.78 -12.25 -18.12
CA LEU A 171 -13.50 -13.62 -17.65
C LEU A 171 -14.76 -14.40 -17.22
N SER A 172 -15.88 -13.72 -16.97
CA SER A 172 -17.16 -14.41 -16.74
C SER A 172 -17.76 -14.78 -18.10
N SER A 173 -17.65 -16.06 -18.47
CA SER A 173 -18.13 -16.60 -19.75
C SER A 173 -19.66 -16.51 -19.92
N ASP A 174 -20.39 -16.35 -18.82
CA ASP A 174 -21.84 -16.34 -18.76
C ASP A 174 -22.32 -14.99 -18.20
N ILE A 175 -22.28 -13.94 -19.03
CA ILE A 175 -23.25 -12.85 -18.87
C ILE A 175 -24.51 -13.30 -19.62
N THR A 176 -25.22 -14.28 -19.06
CA THR A 176 -26.66 -14.31 -19.28
C THR A 176 -27.21 -13.03 -18.63
N ASP A 177 -28.20 -12.38 -19.23
CA ASP A 177 -28.90 -11.21 -18.65
C ASP A 177 -29.68 -11.57 -17.34
N ASP A 178 -29.29 -12.65 -16.66
CA ASP A 178 -29.89 -13.14 -15.43
C ASP A 178 -29.45 -12.26 -14.24
N PRO A 179 -30.38 -11.52 -13.62
CA PRO A 179 -30.10 -10.71 -12.43
C PRO A 179 -29.69 -11.53 -11.21
N SER A 180 -29.88 -12.85 -11.23
CA SER A 180 -29.50 -13.79 -10.16
C SER A 180 -28.10 -14.39 -10.32
N ALA A 181 -27.40 -14.10 -11.43
CA ALA A 181 -26.03 -14.55 -11.63
C ALA A 181 -25.09 -13.98 -10.56
N HIS A 182 -24.31 -14.85 -9.92
CA HIS A 182 -23.31 -14.43 -8.95
C HIS A 182 -22.21 -13.65 -9.66
N ARG A 183 -21.91 -12.42 -9.23
CA ARG A 183 -20.90 -11.55 -9.85
C ARG A 183 -19.80 -11.23 -8.87
N LEU A 184 -18.60 -11.00 -9.39
CA LEU A 184 -17.52 -10.46 -8.56
C LEU A 184 -17.90 -9.02 -8.18
N THR A 185 -17.87 -8.70 -6.90
CA THR A 185 -18.14 -7.35 -6.40
C THR A 185 -16.85 -6.67 -5.93
N GLY A 186 -16.89 -5.35 -5.78
CA GLY A 186 -15.78 -4.59 -5.19
C GLY A 186 -15.43 -5.08 -3.78
N ASP A 187 -16.43 -5.45 -2.98
CA ASP A 187 -16.22 -5.96 -1.63
C ASP A 187 -15.47 -7.29 -1.62
N ILE A 188 -15.80 -8.21 -2.54
CA ILE A 188 -15.06 -9.47 -2.68
C ILE A 188 -13.60 -9.18 -3.05
N VAL A 189 -13.34 -8.25 -3.98
CA VAL A 189 -11.97 -7.85 -4.35
C VAL A 189 -11.23 -7.26 -3.14
N TRP A 190 -11.86 -6.36 -2.37
CA TRP A 190 -11.26 -5.76 -1.18
C TRP A 190 -10.94 -6.78 -0.10
N HIS A 191 -11.89 -7.64 0.24
CA HIS A 191 -11.68 -8.70 1.23
C HIS A 191 -10.60 -9.68 0.76
N SER A 192 -10.57 -10.03 -0.53
CA SER A 192 -9.52 -10.89 -1.10
C SER A 192 -8.14 -10.26 -0.92
N PHE A 193 -8.02 -8.98 -1.26
CA PHE A 193 -6.81 -8.18 -1.12
C PHE A 193 -6.32 -8.15 0.33
N GLN A 194 -7.21 -7.84 1.28
CA GLN A 194 -6.89 -7.74 2.71
C GLN A 194 -6.43 -9.07 3.30
N ILE A 195 -7.20 -10.14 3.09
CA ILE A 195 -6.90 -11.46 3.64
C ILE A 195 -5.57 -11.97 3.08
N TYR A 196 -5.37 -11.86 1.77
CA TYR A 196 -4.13 -12.26 1.12
C TYR A 196 -2.92 -11.51 1.70
N ALA A 197 -3.01 -10.18 1.81
CA ALA A 197 -1.94 -9.34 2.35
C ALA A 197 -1.61 -9.67 3.81
N LEU A 198 -2.64 -9.88 4.64
CA LEU A 198 -2.46 -10.27 6.05
C LEU A 198 -1.85 -11.66 6.20
N LEU A 199 -2.24 -12.63 5.35
CA LEU A 199 -1.64 -13.96 5.35
C LEU A 199 -0.17 -13.90 4.93
N GLN A 200 0.16 -13.16 3.86
CA GLN A 200 1.56 -12.95 3.45
C GLN A 200 2.39 -12.30 4.55
N PHE A 201 1.83 -11.28 5.20
CA PHE A 201 2.49 -10.63 6.33
C PHE A 201 2.74 -11.63 7.47
N SER A 202 1.75 -12.45 7.82
CA SER A 202 1.86 -13.46 8.88
C SER A 202 2.93 -14.51 8.54
N ILE A 203 2.97 -14.98 7.29
CA ILE A 203 3.98 -15.93 6.78
C ILE A 203 5.38 -15.35 6.94
N ARG A 204 5.60 -14.10 6.51
CA ARG A 204 6.91 -13.44 6.61
C ARG A 204 7.42 -13.33 8.05
N HIS A 205 6.51 -13.18 9.00
CA HIS A 205 6.85 -13.04 10.42
C HIS A 205 6.73 -14.35 11.20
N SER A 206 6.48 -15.48 10.52
CA SER A 206 6.24 -16.79 11.15
C SER A 206 5.10 -16.76 12.19
N GLU A 207 4.08 -15.92 11.95
CA GLU A 207 2.90 -15.76 12.78
C GLU A 207 1.69 -16.47 12.15
N ILE A 208 0.64 -16.68 12.95
CA ILE A 208 -0.67 -17.17 12.48
C ILE A 208 -1.66 -16.00 12.48
N LEU A 209 -2.40 -15.82 11.39
CA LEU A 209 -3.48 -14.85 11.35
C LEU A 209 -4.66 -15.33 12.20
N GLU A 210 -4.99 -14.53 13.21
CA GLU A 210 -6.13 -14.76 14.10
C GLU A 210 -7.04 -13.52 14.10
N VAL A 211 -8.34 -13.74 13.88
CA VAL A 211 -9.35 -12.68 13.79
C VAL A 211 -10.65 -13.09 14.49
N PRO A 212 -11.50 -12.15 14.94
CA PRO A 212 -12.76 -12.49 15.60
C PRO A 212 -13.72 -13.24 14.66
N HIS A 213 -14.39 -14.28 15.18
CA HIS A 213 -15.34 -15.08 14.40
C HIS A 213 -16.71 -14.41 14.28
N ASN A 214 -17.26 -13.95 15.40
CA ASN A 214 -18.64 -13.47 15.55
C ASN A 214 -18.80 -11.96 15.30
N CYS A 215 -18.10 -11.43 14.29
CA CYS A 215 -18.17 -10.02 13.90
C CYS A 215 -18.53 -9.84 12.42
N HIS A 216 -19.03 -8.65 12.09
CA HIS A 216 -19.27 -8.24 10.71
C HIS A 216 -17.99 -8.33 9.86
N GLN A 217 -18.13 -8.80 8.63
CA GLN A 217 -17.02 -8.99 7.69
C GLN A 217 -16.14 -7.74 7.58
N ASP A 218 -16.75 -6.58 7.39
CA ASP A 218 -16.08 -5.29 7.16
C ASP A 218 -15.20 -4.83 8.34
N ARG A 219 -15.43 -5.36 9.54
CA ARG A 219 -14.68 -5.06 10.77
C ARG A 219 -13.73 -6.17 11.19
N ARG A 220 -13.87 -7.37 10.60
CA ARG A 220 -13.19 -8.59 11.06
C ARG A 220 -11.66 -8.47 11.05
N PHE A 221 -11.13 -7.79 10.04
CA PHE A 221 -9.69 -7.69 9.82
C PHE A 221 -9.09 -6.38 10.34
N GLU A 222 -9.90 -5.45 10.85
CA GLU A 222 -9.45 -4.09 11.19
C GLU A 222 -8.32 -4.09 12.23
N ALA A 223 -8.48 -4.82 13.34
CA ALA A 223 -7.44 -4.95 14.37
C ALA A 223 -6.15 -5.62 13.85
N ALA A 224 -6.27 -6.57 12.92
CA ALA A 224 -5.10 -7.21 12.29
C ALA A 224 -4.38 -6.24 11.35
N MET A 225 -5.13 -5.43 10.59
CA MET A 225 -4.57 -4.38 9.75
C MET A 225 -3.89 -3.29 10.58
N GLU A 226 -4.47 -2.86 11.69
CA GLU A 226 -3.85 -1.89 12.61
C GLU A 226 -2.51 -2.39 13.17
N ARG A 227 -2.48 -3.65 13.62
CA ARG A 227 -1.25 -4.28 14.11
C ARG A 227 -0.18 -4.31 13.01
N ARG A 228 -0.57 -4.67 11.78
CA ARG A 228 0.33 -4.64 10.62
C ARG A 228 0.83 -3.22 10.36
N ASN A 229 -0.05 -2.23 10.26
CA ASN A 229 0.31 -0.84 9.96
C ASN A 229 1.32 -0.29 10.97
N SER A 230 1.14 -0.61 12.26
CA SER A 230 2.08 -0.21 13.31
C SER A 230 3.48 -0.81 13.12
N ARG A 231 3.56 -2.04 12.60
CA ARG A 231 4.84 -2.71 12.28
C ARG A 231 5.44 -2.28 10.94
N MET A 232 4.63 -1.72 10.03
CA MET A 232 5.10 -1.19 8.74
C MET A 232 5.81 0.16 8.88
N ALA A 233 5.49 0.94 9.93
CA ALA A 233 6.12 2.23 10.19
C ALA A 233 7.64 2.10 10.40
N GLY A 234 8.41 3.06 9.86
CA GLY A 234 9.86 3.03 9.93
C GLY A 234 10.47 1.94 9.07
N THR A 235 10.86 0.82 9.68
CA THR A 235 11.68 -0.24 9.05
C THR A 235 10.89 -1.42 8.50
N GLY A 236 9.55 -1.34 8.45
CA GLY A 236 8.70 -2.52 8.21
C GLY A 236 8.54 -2.94 6.74
N GLN A 237 8.96 -2.11 5.77
CA GLN A 237 8.98 -2.50 4.37
C GLN A 237 9.97 -3.65 4.13
N ALA A 238 9.58 -4.64 3.32
CA ALA A 238 10.43 -5.82 3.08
C ALA A 238 11.79 -5.47 2.46
N LEU A 239 11.83 -4.40 1.65
CA LEU A 239 13.04 -3.86 1.03
C LEU A 239 13.60 -2.62 1.76
N TRP A 240 13.31 -2.44 3.06
CA TRP A 240 13.80 -1.30 3.84
C TRP A 240 15.35 -1.22 3.87
N ALA A 241 16.03 -2.36 3.95
CA ALA A 241 17.50 -2.44 3.95
C ALA A 241 18.08 -2.68 2.54
N HIS A 242 17.41 -2.21 1.49
CA HIS A 242 17.82 -2.45 0.11
C HIS A 242 19.16 -1.77 -0.22
N ALA A 243 19.99 -2.49 -0.97
CA ALA A 243 21.15 -1.96 -1.66
C ALA A 243 21.24 -2.55 -3.07
N CYS A 244 21.78 -1.77 -4.00
CA CYS A 244 22.11 -2.19 -5.35
C CYS A 244 23.14 -1.23 -5.94
N ASN A 245 23.71 -1.56 -7.10
CA ASN A 245 24.76 -0.77 -7.73
C ASN A 245 24.32 0.63 -8.22
N GLU A 246 23.04 0.98 -8.10
CA GLU A 246 22.52 2.35 -8.37
C GLU A 246 22.35 3.21 -7.13
N CYS A 247 22.16 2.60 -5.95
CA CYS A 247 21.92 3.31 -4.70
C CYS A 247 23.03 3.12 -3.66
N GLU A 248 24.01 2.26 -3.95
CA GLU A 248 25.23 2.04 -3.20
C GLU A 248 26.43 2.05 -4.14
N HIS A 249 27.46 2.82 -3.78
CA HIS A 249 28.76 2.84 -4.47
C HIS A 249 29.87 2.52 -3.48
N ILE A 250 30.79 1.65 -3.88
CA ILE A 250 31.97 1.30 -3.06
C ILE A 250 33.11 2.22 -3.50
N ILE A 251 33.55 3.09 -2.60
CA ILE A 251 34.82 3.80 -2.69
C ILE A 251 35.85 2.90 -2.04
N CYS A 252 36.79 2.34 -2.83
CA CYS A 252 37.94 1.63 -2.26
C CYS A 252 38.78 2.62 -1.45
N PRO A 253 38.86 2.52 -0.12
CA PRO A 253 39.82 3.29 0.65
C PRO A 253 41.22 2.72 0.36
N PRO A 254 42.30 3.51 0.54
CA PRO A 254 43.67 3.02 0.36
C PRO A 254 44.01 1.76 1.19
N ASP A 255 43.28 1.51 2.29
CA ASP A 255 43.62 0.50 3.30
C ASP A 255 42.46 -0.47 3.66
N ASN A 256 41.65 -0.90 2.69
CA ASN A 256 40.66 -1.99 2.92
C ASN A 256 39.65 -1.72 4.06
N ASP A 257 39.33 -0.44 4.34
CA ASP A 257 38.35 -0.07 5.36
C ASP A 257 36.92 -0.45 4.91
N PRO A 258 36.18 -1.27 5.70
CA PRO A 258 34.80 -1.64 5.41
C PRO A 258 33.81 -0.46 5.35
N ASN A 259 34.23 0.76 5.71
CA ASN A 259 33.42 1.99 5.65
C ASN A 259 33.45 2.73 4.30
N GLY A 260 34.14 2.20 3.29
CA GLY A 260 34.18 2.76 1.94
C GLY A 260 32.88 2.65 1.13
N ARG A 261 31.70 2.82 1.72
CA ARG A 261 30.41 2.71 1.00
C ARG A 261 29.62 4.00 1.08
N LEU A 262 29.32 4.55 -0.09
CA LEU A 262 28.39 5.65 -0.23
C LEU A 262 27.00 5.13 -0.52
N ARG A 263 26.02 5.62 0.23
CA ARG A 263 24.60 5.40 -0.07
C ARG A 263 23.86 6.71 -0.01
N ALA A 264 22.87 6.86 -0.87
CA ALA A 264 22.00 8.02 -0.86
C ALA A 264 20.52 7.64 -0.93
N CYS A 265 19.72 8.44 -0.26
CA CYS A 265 18.27 8.42 -0.37
C CYS A 265 17.72 9.83 -0.49
N VAL A 266 16.49 9.90 -0.96
CA VAL A 266 15.75 11.12 -1.25
C VAL A 266 14.47 11.08 -0.44
N MET A 267 14.21 12.14 0.31
CA MET A 267 12.97 12.35 1.03
C MET A 267 12.13 13.39 0.28
N ASP A 268 10.90 13.05 -0.07
CA ASP A 268 9.99 13.98 -0.75
C ASP A 268 8.53 13.71 -0.41
N GLY A 269 7.71 14.76 -0.51
CA GLY A 269 6.30 14.77 -0.16
C GLY A 269 5.40 14.67 -1.39
N VAL A 270 4.31 13.92 -1.28
CA VAL A 270 3.25 13.85 -2.29
C VAL A 270 1.91 14.15 -1.68
N THR A 271 1.10 14.98 -2.33
CA THR A 271 -0.24 15.40 -1.87
C THR A 271 -1.27 14.28 -2.03
N VAL A 272 -1.04 13.18 -1.33
CA VAL A 272 -2.00 12.11 -1.05
C VAL A 272 -2.33 12.21 0.44
N GLY A 273 -3.60 12.07 0.79
CA GLY A 273 -4.01 12.23 2.18
C GLY A 273 -5.39 11.67 2.46
N HIS A 274 -5.71 11.54 3.73
CA HIS A 274 -7.04 11.15 4.22
C HIS A 274 -7.64 12.25 5.09
N ALA A 275 -8.95 12.17 5.32
CA ALA A 275 -9.63 13.08 6.21
C ALA A 275 -9.09 12.92 7.65
N ARG A 276 -8.94 14.05 8.34
CA ARG A 276 -8.49 14.12 9.74
C ARG A 276 -9.41 15.02 10.55
N CYS A 277 -9.23 15.00 11.86
CA CYS A 277 -9.92 15.93 12.75
C CYS A 277 -9.60 17.39 12.36
N ASN A 278 -10.64 18.23 12.35
CA ASN A 278 -10.53 19.65 12.06
C ASN A 278 -9.77 20.44 13.13
N ILE A 279 -9.59 19.88 14.32
CA ILE A 279 -8.80 20.50 15.39
C ILE A 279 -7.32 20.43 15.06
N SER A 280 -6.64 21.57 15.21
CA SER A 280 -5.20 21.66 15.00
C SER A 280 -4.46 20.76 15.99
N GLN A 281 -3.39 20.12 15.53
CA GLN A 281 -2.53 19.15 16.21
C GLN A 281 -3.23 17.86 16.69
N CYS A 282 -4.53 17.72 16.46
CA CYS A 282 -5.25 16.48 16.73
C CYS A 282 -4.88 15.40 15.71
N LYS A 283 -4.30 14.30 16.20
CA LYS A 283 -3.98 13.08 15.43
C LYS A 283 -4.94 11.93 15.72
N GLU A 284 -5.98 12.17 16.52
CA GLU A 284 -7.00 11.17 16.81
C GLU A 284 -7.80 10.83 15.56
N ARG A 285 -8.04 9.53 15.37
CA ARG A 285 -8.75 8.99 14.22
C ARG A 285 -10.22 9.41 14.20
N LEU A 286 -10.75 9.63 13.00
CA LEU A 286 -12.18 9.82 12.77
C LEU A 286 -12.95 8.48 12.88
N ALA A 287 -14.15 8.50 13.47
CA ALA A 287 -15.01 7.31 13.50
C ALA A 287 -15.47 6.90 12.08
N SER A 288 -15.77 7.90 11.25
CA SER A 288 -16.02 7.76 9.83
C SER A 288 -15.15 8.74 9.04
N PRO A 289 -14.63 8.37 7.86
CA PRO A 289 -13.90 9.29 6.99
C PRO A 289 -14.74 10.50 6.56
N ARG A 290 -16.07 10.43 6.69
CA ARG A 290 -17.01 11.52 6.38
C ARG A 290 -17.17 12.53 7.52
N ASP A 291 -16.66 12.23 8.72
CA ASP A 291 -16.75 13.12 9.87
C ASP A 291 -15.80 14.31 9.74
N ARG A 292 -16.12 15.41 10.44
CA ARG A 292 -15.23 16.59 10.57
C ARG A 292 -14.37 16.53 11.84
N PHE A 293 -14.82 15.78 12.84
CA PHE A 293 -14.21 15.73 14.16
C PHE A 293 -14.10 14.28 14.60
N CYS A 294 -13.03 13.95 15.33
CA CYS A 294 -12.87 12.64 15.95
C CYS A 294 -13.86 12.47 17.12
N PRO A 295 -14.03 11.26 17.67
CA PRO A 295 -14.93 11.01 18.80
C PRO A 295 -14.72 11.97 19.99
N MET A 296 -13.46 12.30 20.31
CA MET A 296 -13.11 13.23 21.40
C MET A 296 -13.57 14.67 21.15
N HIS A 297 -13.65 15.08 19.88
CA HIS A 297 -14.06 16.43 19.47
C HIS A 297 -15.46 16.46 18.83
N SER A 298 -16.24 15.39 18.99
CA SER A 298 -17.57 15.25 18.39
C SER A 298 -18.54 16.37 18.79
N HIS A 299 -18.42 16.89 20.00
CA HIS A 299 -19.20 18.01 20.53
C HIS A 299 -19.07 19.29 19.68
N LEU A 300 -17.91 19.55 19.08
CA LEU A 300 -17.69 20.69 18.18
C LEU A 300 -18.49 20.58 16.88
N GLY A 301 -18.99 19.39 16.56
CA GLY A 301 -19.92 19.17 15.46
C GLY A 301 -21.25 19.92 15.62
N SER A 302 -21.66 20.19 16.86
CA SER A 302 -22.88 20.94 17.22
C SER A 302 -22.66 22.45 17.41
N GLN A 303 -21.42 22.94 17.26
CA GLN A 303 -21.10 24.35 17.29
C GLN A 303 -21.09 24.93 15.87
N CYS A 304 -21.29 26.24 15.77
CA CYS A 304 -21.21 26.96 14.52
C CYS A 304 -19.84 26.74 13.88
N ALA A 305 -19.82 26.36 12.61
CA ALA A 305 -18.60 26.06 11.89
C ALA A 305 -17.76 27.31 11.54
N ILE A 306 -18.21 28.53 11.83
CA ILE A 306 -17.41 29.74 11.60
C ILE A 306 -16.40 29.90 12.74
N GLU A 307 -15.13 30.08 12.40
CA GLU A 307 -14.04 30.17 13.39
C GLU A 307 -14.26 31.40 14.28
N GLY A 308 -14.29 31.20 15.61
CA GLY A 308 -14.58 32.24 16.60
C GLY A 308 -16.06 32.39 16.99
N CYS A 309 -16.97 31.59 16.42
CA CYS A 309 -18.38 31.59 16.83
C CYS A 309 -18.68 30.39 17.76
N GLU A 310 -19.14 30.68 18.98
CA GLU A 310 -19.47 29.66 20.00
C GLU A 310 -20.96 29.27 20.01
N GLN A 311 -21.78 29.89 19.17
CA GLN A 311 -23.20 29.58 19.09
C GLN A 311 -23.43 28.17 18.52
N SER A 312 -24.53 27.52 18.91
CA SER A 312 -24.89 26.20 18.39
C SER A 312 -25.31 26.24 16.91
N SER A 313 -24.98 25.19 16.17
CA SER A 313 -25.48 24.98 14.81
C SER A 313 -26.96 24.66 14.81
N THR A 314 -27.72 25.14 13.82
CA THR A 314 -29.15 24.83 13.70
C THR A 314 -29.39 23.56 12.87
N GLN A 315 -30.53 22.90 13.07
CA GLN A 315 -30.93 21.72 12.30
C GLN A 315 -30.77 21.91 10.78
N GLY A 316 -30.13 20.96 10.11
CA GLY A 316 -29.89 20.98 8.64
C GLY A 316 -28.70 21.84 8.19
N PHE A 317 -28.03 22.54 9.10
CA PHE A 317 -26.92 23.45 8.82
C PHE A 317 -25.76 23.23 9.77
N ARG A 318 -24.56 23.60 9.32
CA ARG A 318 -23.33 23.55 10.13
C ARG A 318 -23.05 24.90 10.80
N THR A 319 -23.87 25.91 10.53
CA THR A 319 -23.77 27.27 11.08
C THR A 319 -24.92 27.57 12.04
N CYS A 320 -24.74 28.59 12.89
CA CYS A 320 -25.80 29.13 13.73
C CYS A 320 -26.83 29.91 12.90
N ALA A 321 -27.84 30.50 13.56
CA ALA A 321 -28.91 31.26 12.91
C ALA A 321 -28.50 32.66 12.45
N ASP A 322 -27.27 33.10 12.74
CA ASP A 322 -26.74 34.37 12.25
C ASP A 322 -26.79 34.42 10.71
N ALA A 323 -27.33 35.51 10.16
CA ALA A 323 -27.55 35.65 8.73
C ALA A 323 -26.24 35.57 7.93
N SER A 324 -25.16 36.17 8.44
CA SER A 324 -23.86 36.19 7.74
C SER A 324 -23.23 34.80 7.68
N HIS A 325 -23.32 34.04 8.78
CA HIS A 325 -22.81 32.68 8.84
C HIS A 325 -23.64 31.75 7.95
N ARG A 326 -24.97 31.92 7.97
CA ARG A 326 -25.89 31.14 7.15
C ARG A 326 -25.68 31.36 5.66
N GLU A 327 -25.57 32.62 5.26
CA GLU A 327 -25.31 33.00 3.87
C GLU A 327 -23.99 32.41 3.37
N TYR A 328 -22.93 32.46 4.20
CA TYR A 328 -21.65 31.84 3.87
C TYR A 328 -21.75 30.32 3.63
N GLU A 329 -22.51 29.59 4.45
CA GLU A 329 -22.72 28.16 4.24
C GLU A 329 -23.54 27.88 2.96
N LEU A 330 -24.59 28.66 2.70
CA LEU A 330 -25.41 28.53 1.50
C LEU A 330 -24.61 28.79 0.23
N GLU A 331 -23.81 29.84 0.19
CA GLU A 331 -22.92 30.16 -0.92
C GLU A 331 -21.95 29.00 -1.21
N ARG A 332 -21.34 28.44 -0.16
CA ARG A 332 -20.43 27.29 -0.29
C ARG A 332 -21.13 26.03 -0.80
N ARG A 333 -22.36 25.75 -0.36
CA ARG A 333 -23.16 24.62 -0.86
C ARG A 333 -23.48 24.79 -2.35
N GLN A 334 -23.86 26.00 -2.77
CA GLN A 334 -24.14 26.33 -4.17
C GLN A 334 -22.88 26.21 -5.05
N GLN A 335 -21.73 26.72 -4.60
CA GLN A 335 -20.45 26.55 -5.29
C GLN A 335 -20.10 25.06 -5.45
N GLY A 336 -20.28 24.25 -4.40
CA GLY A 336 -20.06 22.81 -4.45
C GLY A 336 -20.98 22.07 -5.44
N GLN A 337 -22.22 22.52 -5.60
CA GLN A 337 -23.17 21.99 -6.59
C GLN A 337 -22.86 22.49 -8.02
N ALA A 338 -22.34 23.71 -8.16
CA ALA A 338 -21.98 24.30 -9.45
C ALA A 338 -20.76 23.64 -10.10
N ILE A 339 -19.83 23.05 -9.33
CA ILE A 339 -18.69 22.28 -9.85
C ILE A 339 -19.15 21.06 -10.68
N PHE A 340 -20.35 20.51 -10.39
CA PHE A 340 -20.95 19.43 -11.20
C PHE A 340 -21.62 19.95 -12.49
N ARG A 341 -21.78 21.26 -12.66
CA ARG A 341 -22.19 21.90 -13.92
C ARG A 341 -20.94 22.39 -14.69
N ASN A 342 -20.17 21.41 -15.15
CA ASN A 342 -19.27 21.45 -16.31
C ASN A 342 -18.30 22.66 -16.47
N PRO A 343 -16.99 22.52 -16.19
CA PRO A 343 -15.98 23.41 -16.75
C PRO A 343 -15.18 22.68 -17.84
N ARG A 344 -15.82 22.45 -19.00
CA ARG A 344 -15.10 22.42 -20.27
C ARG A 344 -15.46 23.69 -21.01
N ILE A 345 -14.65 24.73 -20.89
CA ILE A 345 -14.41 25.77 -21.89
C ILE A 345 -13.12 26.50 -21.48
N HIS A 346 -12.20 26.62 -22.43
CA HIS A 346 -11.06 27.51 -22.39
C HIS A 346 -11.45 28.91 -21.91
N HIS A 347 -10.92 29.34 -20.77
CA HIS A 347 -10.72 30.77 -20.48
C HIS A 347 -9.30 30.97 -19.97
N SER A 348 -8.35 30.79 -20.88
CA SER A 348 -7.10 31.53 -20.80
C SER A 348 -7.37 32.99 -21.21
N GLU A 349 -6.85 33.92 -20.41
CA GLU A 349 -6.41 35.27 -20.80
C GLU A 349 -7.23 36.55 -20.54
N GLN A 350 -8.39 36.58 -19.86
CA GLN A 350 -9.07 37.89 -19.67
C GLN A 350 -9.60 38.28 -18.28
N ASN A 351 -9.15 37.68 -17.17
CA ASN A 351 -9.52 38.17 -15.83
C ASN A 351 -8.31 38.39 -14.90
N LYS A 352 -7.37 39.24 -15.33
CA LYS A 352 -6.29 39.77 -14.48
C LYS A 352 -6.56 41.18 -13.92
N ALA A 353 -7.77 41.71 -14.08
CA ALA A 353 -8.14 42.99 -13.49
C ALA A 353 -9.28 42.81 -12.47
N ALA A 354 -9.05 43.32 -11.26
CA ALA A 354 -10.01 43.44 -10.15
C ALA A 354 -10.46 42.13 -9.49
N ASN A 355 -9.63 41.60 -8.57
CA ASN A 355 -10.17 40.88 -7.43
C ASN A 355 -9.45 41.31 -6.15
N LYS A 356 -9.92 42.41 -5.54
CA LYS A 356 -9.59 42.75 -4.16
C LYS A 356 -10.09 41.58 -3.31
N LYS A 357 -9.18 40.74 -2.79
CA LYS A 357 -9.51 39.58 -1.96
C LYS A 357 -10.33 40.07 -0.76
N ALA A 358 -11.63 39.80 -0.76
CA ALA A 358 -12.46 39.92 0.43
C ALA A 358 -11.82 39.09 1.57
N PRO A 359 -11.92 39.52 2.83
CA PRO A 359 -11.36 38.77 3.96
C PRO A 359 -11.95 37.36 3.96
N LYS A 360 -11.08 36.34 3.87
CA LYS A 360 -11.51 34.94 3.90
C LYS A 360 -12.00 34.64 5.31
N ILE A 361 -13.33 34.57 5.48
CA ILE A 361 -13.94 33.99 6.67
C ILE A 361 -13.40 32.55 6.79
N LYS A 362 -12.65 32.29 7.87
CA LYS A 362 -12.18 30.95 8.18
C LYS A 362 -13.36 30.14 8.73
N SER A 363 -13.50 28.91 8.25
CA SER A 363 -14.57 28.03 8.71
C SER A 363 -14.11 26.59 8.73
N ALA A 364 -14.73 25.82 9.62
CA ALA A 364 -14.69 24.38 9.71
C ALA A 364 -15.82 23.73 8.89
N LEU A 365 -16.40 24.41 7.89
CA LEU A 365 -17.53 23.86 7.11
C LEU A 365 -17.16 22.58 6.38
N THR A 366 -15.92 22.46 5.91
CA THR A 366 -15.39 21.27 5.22
C THR A 366 -14.53 20.42 6.15
N ARG A 367 -14.27 19.17 5.74
CA ARG A 367 -13.28 18.30 6.38
C ARG A 367 -11.87 18.86 6.11
N ARG A 368 -10.98 18.76 7.10
CA ARG A 368 -9.53 18.92 6.91
C ARG A 368 -8.93 17.58 6.48
N TRP A 369 -7.85 17.67 5.73
CA TRP A 369 -7.10 16.54 5.21
C TRP A 369 -5.70 16.57 5.80
N THR A 370 -5.05 15.42 5.86
CA THR A 370 -3.60 15.37 6.10
C THR A 370 -2.87 16.17 5.02
N HIS A 371 -1.69 16.68 5.36
CA HIS A 371 -0.93 17.58 4.48
C HIS A 371 -0.39 16.82 3.28
N ASN A 372 0.38 15.76 3.53
CA ASN A 372 1.00 14.93 2.51
C ASN A 372 1.39 13.55 3.06
N GLU A 373 1.69 12.63 2.15
CA GLU A 373 2.53 11.47 2.45
C GLU A 373 3.99 11.86 2.18
N GLN A 374 4.85 11.59 3.15
CA GLN A 374 6.29 11.73 3.00
C GLN A 374 6.88 10.35 2.69
N LEU A 375 7.68 10.26 1.62
CA LEU A 375 8.36 9.03 1.23
C LEU A 375 9.86 9.16 1.44
N MET A 376 10.49 8.07 1.87
CA MET A 376 11.95 7.89 1.84
C MET A 376 12.27 6.90 0.73
N VAL A 377 13.00 7.33 -0.29
CA VAL A 377 13.24 6.58 -1.52
C VAL A 377 14.73 6.48 -1.80
N THR A 378 15.25 5.31 -2.11
CA THR A 378 16.64 5.18 -2.58
C THR A 378 16.79 5.78 -3.98
N CYS A 379 18.01 6.14 -4.37
CA CYS A 379 18.26 6.69 -5.71
C CYS A 379 17.98 5.72 -6.87
N CYS A 380 17.75 4.42 -6.60
CA CYS A 380 17.32 3.43 -7.60
C CYS A 380 15.78 3.28 -7.70
N GLY A 381 15.04 4.04 -6.89
CA GLY A 381 13.58 4.10 -6.86
C GLY A 381 12.90 3.15 -5.87
N ILE A 382 13.64 2.44 -5.00
CA ILE A 382 13.01 1.59 -3.97
C ILE A 382 12.54 2.46 -2.81
N ILE A 383 11.29 2.28 -2.39
CA ILE A 383 10.70 3.04 -1.28
C ILE A 383 11.02 2.32 0.03
N LEU A 384 11.82 2.94 0.89
CA LEU A 384 12.25 2.37 2.16
C LEU A 384 11.19 2.51 3.24
N SER A 385 10.56 3.69 3.29
CA SER A 385 9.59 4.02 4.34
C SER A 385 8.62 5.11 3.88
N ARG A 386 7.52 5.26 4.63
CA ARG A 386 6.48 6.26 4.42
C ARG A 386 5.97 6.77 5.77
N ALA A 387 5.64 8.06 5.83
CA ALA A 387 4.93 8.66 6.96
C ALA A 387 3.86 9.67 6.50
N THR A 388 2.75 9.73 7.23
CA THR A 388 1.67 10.71 6.98
C THR A 388 1.91 11.99 7.77
N PHE A 389 2.13 13.08 7.05
CA PHE A 389 2.29 14.40 7.66
C PHE A 389 0.93 15.08 7.79
N HIS A 390 0.61 15.47 9.03
CA HIS A 390 -0.75 15.86 9.37
C HIS A 390 -1.07 17.33 9.06
N GLU A 391 -0.11 18.25 9.27
CA GLU A 391 -0.33 19.71 9.15
C GLU A 391 0.65 20.41 8.25
N SER A 392 1.89 19.95 8.25
CA SER A 392 2.98 20.58 7.52
C SER A 392 4.17 19.64 7.39
N GLU A 393 5.00 19.96 6.42
CA GLU A 393 6.37 19.46 6.25
C GLU A 393 7.38 20.19 7.15
N GLY A 394 6.95 20.57 8.36
CA GLY A 394 7.84 21.23 9.32
C GLY A 394 9.03 20.35 9.70
N SER A 395 10.19 20.97 9.95
CA SER A 395 11.46 20.29 10.21
C SER A 395 11.40 19.25 11.35
N ARG A 396 10.51 19.45 12.33
CA ARG A 396 10.28 18.46 13.40
C ARG A 396 9.67 17.15 12.89
N ASN A 397 8.67 17.23 12.00
CA ASN A 397 8.05 16.04 11.42
C ASN A 397 9.05 15.33 10.49
N ALA A 398 9.80 16.10 9.70
CA ALA A 398 10.87 15.59 8.85
C ALA A 398 11.95 14.86 9.67
N LEU A 399 12.45 15.47 10.74
CA LEU A 399 13.43 14.84 11.63
C LEU A 399 12.89 13.55 12.26
N GLN A 400 11.66 13.58 12.77
CA GLN A 400 11.02 12.38 13.34
C GLN A 400 10.96 11.25 12.31
N PHE A 401 10.56 11.55 11.07
CA PHE A 401 10.49 10.57 10.00
C PHE A 401 11.87 9.98 9.63
N VAL A 402 12.90 10.82 9.58
CA VAL A 402 14.29 10.37 9.37
C VAL A 402 14.73 9.39 10.47
N LEU A 403 14.46 9.72 11.73
CA LEU A 403 14.85 8.89 12.88
C LEU A 403 14.05 7.57 12.96
N GLU A 404 12.78 7.59 12.60
CA GLU A 404 11.95 6.38 12.50
C GLU A 404 12.40 5.48 11.34
N THR A 405 12.86 6.08 10.24
CA THR A 405 13.36 5.34 9.07
C THR A 405 14.76 4.78 9.31
N PHE A 406 15.61 5.48 10.06
CA PHE A 406 16.99 5.08 10.35
C PHE A 406 17.26 5.08 11.87
N PRO A 407 16.72 4.08 12.59
CA PRO A 407 16.75 4.07 14.05
C PRO A 407 18.15 3.78 14.60
N ASP A 408 18.41 4.23 15.84
CA ASP A 408 19.74 4.18 16.46
C ASP A 408 20.34 2.79 16.64
N HIS A 409 19.50 1.75 16.71
CA HIS A 409 19.97 0.36 16.81
C HIS A 409 20.45 -0.21 15.47
N PHE A 410 20.31 0.54 14.38
CA PHE A 410 20.87 0.25 13.05
C PHE A 410 21.71 1.44 12.54
N PRO A 411 22.83 1.77 13.20
CA PRO A 411 23.66 2.92 12.84
C PRO A 411 24.14 2.87 11.38
N ARG A 412 24.49 1.68 10.86
CA ARG A 412 24.86 1.46 9.45
C ARG A 412 23.67 1.33 8.49
N ALA A 413 22.42 1.56 8.92
CA ALA A 413 21.32 1.78 7.98
C ALA A 413 21.29 3.21 7.44
N ARG A 414 21.91 4.16 8.17
CA ARG A 414 21.89 5.58 7.80
C ARG A 414 22.58 5.80 6.45
N PRO A 415 22.00 6.63 5.58
CA PRO A 415 22.61 6.96 4.30
C PRO A 415 23.84 7.85 4.54
N SER A 416 24.78 7.84 3.59
CA SER A 416 25.86 8.84 3.56
C SER A 416 25.31 10.21 3.15
N PHE A 417 24.30 10.23 2.27
CA PHE A 417 23.62 11.44 1.81
C PHE A 417 22.10 11.31 1.86
N LEU A 418 21.44 12.31 2.42
CA LEU A 418 19.98 12.45 2.40
C LEU A 418 19.61 13.70 1.62
N PHE A 419 19.01 13.53 0.44
CA PHE A 419 18.45 14.63 -0.35
C PHE A 419 17.06 15.00 0.16
N TYR A 420 16.80 16.30 0.31
CA TYR A 420 15.48 16.84 0.63
C TYR A 420 15.43 18.33 0.27
N ASP A 421 14.33 18.76 -0.34
CA ASP A 421 14.08 20.15 -0.75
C ASP A 421 14.33 21.17 0.37
N ASN A 422 13.95 20.83 1.62
CA ASN A 422 14.05 21.73 2.74
C ASN A 422 15.17 21.35 3.73
N ASN A 423 16.28 20.84 3.20
CA ASN A 423 17.40 20.39 4.02
C ASN A 423 18.09 21.52 4.80
N CYS A 424 18.08 22.76 4.30
CA CYS A 424 18.65 23.89 5.03
C CYS A 424 17.95 24.09 6.38
N HIS A 425 16.61 24.12 6.42
CA HIS A 425 15.85 24.23 7.67
C HIS A 425 15.90 22.94 8.50
N LEU A 426 15.92 21.76 7.87
CA LEU A 426 16.07 20.50 8.58
C LEU A 426 17.43 20.41 9.30
N LEU A 427 18.53 20.75 8.63
CA LEU A 427 19.87 20.72 9.20
C LEU A 427 20.03 21.75 10.33
N GLN A 428 19.48 22.96 10.18
CA GLN A 428 19.41 23.93 11.28
C GLN A 428 18.68 23.35 12.49
N HIS A 429 17.55 22.68 12.27
CA HIS A 429 16.78 22.04 13.34
C HIS A 429 17.53 20.87 14.00
N ILE A 430 18.22 20.04 13.21
CA ILE A 430 19.06 18.94 13.72
C ILE A 430 20.17 19.50 14.62
N ARG A 431 20.91 20.50 14.14
CA ARG A 431 21.99 21.14 14.92
C ARG A 431 21.46 21.79 16.20
N ALA A 432 20.32 22.47 16.14
CA ALA A 432 19.71 23.11 17.30
C ALA A 432 19.13 22.11 18.31
N SER A 433 18.62 20.96 17.84
CA SER A 433 18.05 19.92 18.70
C SER A 433 19.11 19.07 19.41
N GLY A 434 20.35 19.04 18.91
CA GLY A 434 21.43 18.24 19.48
C GLY A 434 21.24 16.73 19.32
N VAL A 435 20.41 16.31 18.35
CA VAL A 435 20.22 14.90 18.01
C VAL A 435 21.54 14.31 17.52
N LYS A 436 21.91 13.17 18.12
CA LYS A 436 23.12 12.44 17.76
C LYS A 436 22.85 11.40 16.68
N GLY A 437 23.90 10.97 16.00
CA GLY A 437 23.87 9.89 15.01
C GLY A 437 23.67 10.33 13.56
N LEU A 438 23.37 11.61 13.32
CA LEU A 438 23.23 12.19 11.97
C LEU A 438 24.41 13.09 11.58
N GLU A 439 25.45 13.17 12.40
CA GLU A 439 26.60 14.05 12.20
C GLU A 439 27.40 13.70 10.93
N HIS A 440 27.34 12.43 10.52
CA HIS A 440 28.05 11.90 9.35
C HIS A 440 27.20 11.86 8.08
N VAL A 441 25.94 12.34 8.14
CA VAL A 441 25.03 12.35 7.00
C VAL A 441 25.14 13.69 6.28
N GLY A 442 25.60 13.67 5.04
CA GLY A 442 25.52 14.83 4.16
C GLY A 442 24.06 15.17 3.84
N MET A 443 23.69 16.45 3.94
CA MET A 443 22.30 16.93 3.77
C MET A 443 22.20 17.91 2.58
N PRO A 444 22.48 17.47 1.34
CA PRO A 444 22.32 18.31 0.16
C PRO A 444 20.84 18.63 -0.08
N VAL A 445 20.52 19.88 -0.42
CA VAL A 445 19.20 20.22 -0.98
C VAL A 445 19.08 19.57 -2.37
N ASP A 446 17.87 19.19 -2.78
CA ASP A 446 17.69 18.65 -4.14
C ASP A 446 18.21 19.63 -5.21
N VAL A 447 18.87 19.09 -6.24
CA VAL A 447 19.57 19.89 -7.27
C VAL A 447 18.63 20.85 -8.00
N PHE A 448 17.39 20.43 -8.26
CA PHE A 448 16.40 21.31 -8.89
C PHE A 448 15.99 22.44 -7.93
N HIS A 449 15.78 22.12 -6.65
CA HIS A 449 15.42 23.11 -5.65
C HIS A 449 16.56 24.11 -5.41
N ALA A 450 17.81 23.62 -5.33
CA ALA A 450 19.02 24.44 -5.21
C ALA A 450 19.18 25.42 -6.38
N SER A 451 18.88 24.99 -7.61
CA SER A 451 19.04 25.82 -8.82
C SER A 451 17.88 26.75 -9.12
N THR A 452 16.67 26.48 -8.61
CA THR A 452 15.45 27.23 -9.01
C THR A 452 14.77 28.01 -7.88
N LYS A 453 15.00 27.66 -6.62
CA LYS A 453 14.24 28.21 -5.47
C LYS A 453 15.07 28.87 -4.39
N HIS A 454 16.38 28.63 -4.31
CA HIS A 454 17.25 29.42 -3.43
C HIS A 454 17.75 30.66 -4.16
N SER A 455 17.65 31.80 -3.50
CA SER A 455 18.40 32.99 -3.89
C SER A 455 19.82 32.91 -3.35
N ASP A 456 20.78 33.59 -3.98
CA ASP A 456 22.17 33.74 -3.50
C ASP A 456 22.28 34.33 -2.07
N SER A 457 21.17 34.85 -1.52
CA SER A 457 21.09 35.39 -0.15
C SER A 457 20.83 34.34 0.94
N ASP A 458 20.53 33.08 0.59
CA ASP A 458 20.41 31.98 1.56
C ASP A 458 21.80 31.40 1.89
N THR A 459 22.56 32.16 2.69
CA THR A 459 23.95 31.84 3.04
C THR A 459 24.08 30.49 3.72
N PHE A 460 23.13 30.13 4.60
CA PHE A 460 23.19 28.84 5.29
C PHE A 460 23.07 27.68 4.32
N CYS A 461 22.11 27.73 3.38
CA CYS A 461 21.97 26.70 2.37
C CYS A 461 23.23 26.63 1.48
N ALA A 462 23.73 27.78 1.02
CA ALA A 462 24.91 27.85 0.16
C ALA A 462 26.17 27.24 0.81
N GLU A 463 26.33 27.40 2.13
CA GLU A 463 27.50 26.93 2.90
C GLU A 463 27.39 25.49 3.42
N ASN A 464 26.18 24.93 3.54
CA ASN A 464 25.99 23.65 4.24
C ASN A 464 25.21 22.60 3.44
N CYS A 465 24.37 23.02 2.50
CA CYS A 465 23.44 22.13 1.81
C CYS A 465 23.55 22.24 0.28
N ASN A 466 24.45 23.08 -0.25
CA ASN A 466 24.69 23.16 -1.68
C ASN A 466 25.30 21.82 -2.16
N PRO A 467 24.66 21.12 -3.11
CA PRO A 467 25.17 19.84 -3.60
C PRO A 467 26.61 19.90 -4.16
N ALA A 468 27.05 21.05 -4.65
CA ALA A 468 28.42 21.26 -5.13
C ALA A 468 29.50 21.18 -4.04
N LEU A 469 29.11 21.23 -2.75
CA LEU A 469 30.03 21.07 -1.62
C LEU A 469 30.37 19.62 -1.30
N PHE A 470 29.72 18.66 -1.98
CA PHE A 470 29.88 17.23 -1.74
C PHE A 470 30.54 16.57 -2.96
N PRO A 471 31.87 16.65 -3.11
CA PRO A 471 32.58 16.10 -4.26
C PRO A 471 32.33 14.59 -4.46
N GLU A 472 32.01 13.87 -3.39
CA GLU A 472 31.67 12.45 -3.38
C GLU A 472 30.39 12.11 -4.16
N LEU A 473 29.56 13.10 -4.49
CA LEU A 473 28.36 12.91 -5.32
C LEU A 473 28.68 12.86 -6.82
N TYR A 474 29.93 13.09 -7.20
CA TYR A 474 30.38 13.16 -8.58
C TYR A 474 31.44 12.09 -8.86
N ASN A 475 31.41 11.51 -10.05
CA ASN A 475 32.49 10.65 -10.54
C ASN A 475 33.65 11.47 -11.11
N ASP A 476 34.71 10.80 -11.56
CA ASP A 476 35.89 11.42 -12.17
C ASP A 476 35.58 12.26 -13.43
N LEU A 477 34.42 12.04 -14.05
CA LEU A 477 33.93 12.79 -15.20
C LEU A 477 33.00 13.97 -14.80
N LEU A 478 32.93 14.29 -13.50
CA LEU A 478 32.05 15.30 -12.92
C LEU A 478 30.55 15.05 -13.17
N GLN A 479 30.17 13.78 -13.33
CA GLN A 479 28.77 13.37 -13.48
C GLN A 479 28.23 12.86 -12.16
N TRP A 480 26.95 13.14 -11.90
CA TRP A 480 26.22 12.64 -10.74
C TRP A 480 26.21 11.12 -10.68
N ILE A 481 26.58 10.56 -9.52
CA ILE A 481 26.55 9.10 -9.28
C ILE A 481 25.21 8.63 -8.72
N PHE A 482 24.40 9.55 -8.20
CA PHE A 482 23.08 9.29 -7.63
C PHE A 482 21.99 10.09 -8.36
N ASN A 483 20.84 9.46 -8.59
CA ASN A 483 19.65 10.11 -9.10
C ASN A 483 18.85 10.74 -7.94
N SER A 484 19.01 12.06 -7.71
CA SER A 484 18.24 12.78 -6.68
C SER A 484 16.76 12.94 -7.04
N SER A 485 16.39 12.84 -8.32
CA SER A 485 14.99 12.93 -8.79
C SER A 485 14.20 11.62 -8.62
N ALA A 486 14.77 10.60 -7.97
CA ALA A 486 14.12 9.30 -7.79
C ALA A 486 12.77 9.42 -7.05
N ALA A 487 12.70 10.26 -6.01
CA ALA A 487 11.46 10.44 -5.25
C ALA A 487 10.37 11.13 -6.08
N GLU A 488 10.72 12.14 -6.90
CA GLU A 488 9.76 12.80 -7.81
C GLU A 488 9.13 11.79 -8.79
N GLN A 489 9.96 10.93 -9.39
CA GLN A 489 9.48 9.88 -10.32
C GLN A 489 8.55 8.89 -9.62
N VAL A 490 8.88 8.50 -8.39
CA VAL A 490 8.03 7.64 -7.56
C VAL A 490 6.72 8.36 -7.20
N ASN A 491 6.78 9.65 -6.88
CA ASN A 491 5.62 10.46 -6.53
C ASN A 491 4.61 10.58 -7.69
N VAL A 492 5.06 10.55 -8.94
CA VAL A 492 4.15 10.45 -10.11
C VAL A 492 3.33 9.16 -10.11
N TRP A 493 3.91 8.04 -9.69
CA TRP A 493 3.19 6.77 -9.53
C TRP A 493 2.30 6.80 -8.27
N PHE A 494 2.83 7.24 -7.14
CA PHE A 494 2.14 7.21 -5.85
C PHE A 494 0.96 8.20 -5.81
N GLY A 495 1.12 9.39 -6.39
CA GLY A 495 0.10 10.43 -6.41
C GLY A 495 -1.22 10.02 -7.07
N LYS A 496 -1.18 9.04 -7.99
CA LYS A 496 -2.36 8.51 -8.68
C LYS A 496 -3.30 7.72 -7.76
N PHE A 497 -2.85 7.29 -6.58
CA PHE A 497 -3.71 6.63 -5.59
C PHE A 497 -4.69 7.57 -4.90
N LEU A 498 -4.54 8.90 -5.03
CA LEU A 498 -5.41 9.88 -4.36
C LEU A 498 -6.90 9.59 -4.57
N ALA A 499 -7.30 9.23 -5.79
CA ALA A 499 -8.70 8.92 -6.09
C ALA A 499 -9.21 7.64 -5.42
N VAL A 500 -8.33 6.64 -5.25
CA VAL A 500 -8.65 5.35 -4.64
C VAL A 500 -8.79 5.48 -3.13
N VAL A 501 -7.89 6.22 -2.49
CA VAL A 501 -7.78 6.27 -1.01
C VAL A 501 -8.64 7.36 -0.37
N ARG A 502 -9.23 8.25 -1.16
CA ARG A 502 -9.88 9.48 -0.69
C ARG A 502 -10.91 9.29 0.43
N GLU A 503 -11.71 8.23 0.37
CA GLU A 503 -12.78 7.97 1.34
C GLU A 503 -12.52 6.73 2.20
N MET A 504 -11.26 6.28 2.27
CA MET A 504 -10.87 5.19 3.16
C MET A 504 -10.80 5.65 4.61
N THR A 505 -11.15 4.76 5.54
CA THR A 505 -10.75 4.92 6.94
C THR A 505 -9.22 4.92 7.04
N GLU A 506 -8.67 5.57 8.05
CA GLU A 506 -7.22 5.62 8.29
C GLU A 506 -6.55 4.22 8.31
N VAL A 507 -7.16 3.21 8.93
CA VAL A 507 -6.60 1.83 8.94
C VAL A 507 -6.42 1.29 7.53
N HIS A 508 -7.48 1.33 6.73
CA HIS A 508 -7.50 0.87 5.36
C HIS A 508 -6.58 1.71 4.47
N TYR A 509 -6.52 3.02 4.70
CA TYR A 509 -5.65 3.95 3.99
C TYR A 509 -4.18 3.54 4.14
N HIS A 510 -3.69 3.39 5.38
CA HIS A 510 -2.29 2.99 5.59
C HIS A 510 -2.03 1.57 5.07
N PHE A 511 -2.93 0.64 5.35
CA PHE A 511 -2.78 -0.75 4.93
C PHE A 511 -2.65 -0.87 3.42
N PHE A 512 -3.54 -0.19 2.68
CA PHE A 512 -3.54 -0.20 1.22
C PHE A 512 -2.26 0.40 0.65
N LEU A 513 -1.86 1.61 1.08
CA LEU A 513 -0.68 2.27 0.54
C LEU A 513 0.61 1.48 0.80
N ASP A 514 0.76 0.87 1.97
CA ASP A 514 1.94 0.07 2.29
C ASP A 514 2.00 -1.23 1.47
N GLU A 515 0.86 -1.83 1.16
CA GLU A 515 0.78 -2.96 0.23
C GLU A 515 1.06 -2.55 -1.22
N MET A 516 0.62 -1.36 -1.65
CA MET A 516 0.97 -0.83 -2.98
C MET A 516 2.48 -0.61 -3.10
N ILE A 517 3.11 -0.04 -2.06
CA ILE A 517 4.57 0.10 -1.97
C ILE A 517 5.25 -1.27 -2.05
N SER A 518 4.75 -2.27 -1.31
CA SER A 518 5.33 -3.61 -1.33
C SER A 518 5.30 -4.22 -2.75
N ILE A 519 4.18 -4.08 -3.47
CA ILE A 519 4.05 -4.57 -4.86
C ILE A 519 4.99 -3.81 -5.82
N TYR A 520 5.03 -2.49 -5.70
CA TYR A 520 5.91 -1.64 -6.50
C TYR A 520 7.38 -1.97 -6.30
N ASN A 521 7.79 -2.12 -5.04
CA ASN A 521 9.16 -2.44 -4.65
C ASN A 521 9.59 -3.82 -5.20
N SER A 522 8.74 -4.85 -5.10
CA SER A 522 9.03 -6.16 -5.70
C SER A 522 9.21 -6.07 -7.22
N TYR A 523 8.34 -5.34 -7.92
CA TYR A 523 8.51 -5.10 -9.35
C TYR A 523 9.81 -4.36 -9.66
N ARG A 524 10.12 -3.32 -8.88
CA ARG A 524 11.30 -2.49 -9.10
C ARG A 524 12.58 -3.30 -8.87
N GLU A 525 12.62 -4.14 -7.85
CA GLU A 525 13.71 -5.08 -7.59
C GLU A 525 13.95 -6.02 -8.77
N GLU A 526 12.90 -6.59 -9.36
CA GLU A 526 13.03 -7.42 -10.58
C GLU A 526 13.60 -6.62 -11.76
N VAL A 527 13.18 -5.36 -11.93
CA VAL A 527 13.72 -4.50 -12.99
C VAL A 527 15.21 -4.21 -12.76
N LEU A 528 15.61 -3.96 -11.51
CA LEU A 528 17.03 -3.76 -11.15
C LEU A 528 17.85 -5.02 -11.42
N ALA A 529 17.33 -6.20 -11.05
CA ALA A 529 17.98 -7.48 -11.32
C ALA A 529 18.16 -7.73 -12.82
N LYS A 530 17.12 -7.49 -13.64
CA LYS A 530 17.17 -7.62 -15.11
C LYS A 530 18.18 -6.68 -15.76
N ARG A 531 18.49 -5.55 -15.12
CA ARG A 531 19.52 -4.59 -15.55
C ARG A 531 20.93 -4.93 -15.06
N GLY A 532 21.10 -6.04 -14.32
CA GLY A 532 22.40 -6.46 -13.78
C GLY A 532 22.87 -5.65 -12.58
N LEU A 533 21.99 -4.93 -11.90
CA LEU A 533 22.35 -4.00 -10.81
C LEU A 533 22.47 -4.66 -9.43
N SER A 534 22.42 -5.99 -9.38
CA SER A 534 22.67 -6.80 -8.17
C SER A 534 21.89 -6.33 -6.93
N PRO A 535 20.55 -6.25 -6.98
CA PRO A 535 19.76 -5.87 -5.82
C PRO A 535 19.92 -6.90 -4.69
N ARG A 536 20.06 -6.42 -3.46
CA ARG A 536 20.23 -7.23 -2.26
C ARG A 536 19.65 -6.54 -1.03
N LEU A 537 19.43 -7.33 0.02
CA LEU A 537 19.21 -6.81 1.37
C LEU A 537 20.53 -6.80 2.13
N ILE A 538 20.81 -5.69 2.82
CA ILE A 538 21.93 -5.61 3.74
C ILE A 538 21.60 -6.47 4.98
N PRO A 539 22.49 -7.40 5.38
CA PRO A 539 22.26 -8.23 6.58
C PRO A 539 22.06 -7.39 7.83
N VAL A 540 21.14 -7.82 8.70
CA VAL A 540 20.81 -7.12 9.95
C VAL A 540 22.02 -6.96 10.86
N GLU A 541 22.91 -7.94 10.85
CA GLU A 541 24.17 -7.97 11.60
C GLU A 541 25.11 -6.86 11.13
N GLU A 542 25.17 -6.60 9.82
CA GLU A 542 25.96 -5.51 9.25
C GLU A 542 25.36 -4.15 9.62
N LEU A 543 24.04 -4.01 9.60
CA LEU A 543 23.36 -2.75 9.97
C LEU A 543 23.58 -2.34 11.43
N LYS A 544 23.83 -3.32 12.32
CA LYS A 544 24.10 -3.10 13.76
C LYS A 544 25.54 -2.70 14.07
N LEU A 545 26.47 -2.87 13.14
CA LEU A 545 27.88 -2.50 13.37
C LEU A 545 28.02 -0.98 13.55
N PRO A 546 28.97 -0.50 14.36
CA PRO A 546 29.19 0.94 14.54
C PRO A 546 29.58 1.63 13.21
N LEU A 547 29.24 2.91 13.10
CA LEU A 547 29.66 3.78 11.99
C LEU A 547 31.18 3.95 11.97
#